data_AF-A0A1C4DVD9-F1
#
_entry.id   AF-A0A1C4DVD9-F1
#
_cell.length_a   1.000
_cell.length_b   1.000
_cell.length_c   1.000
_cell.angle_alpha   90.00
_cell.angle_beta   90.00
_cell.angle_gamma   90.00
#
_symmetry.space_group_name_H-M   'P 1'
#
loop_
_entity.id
_entity.type
_entity.pdbx_description
1 polymer ?
#
loop_
_entity_poly.entity_id
_entity_poly.type
_entity_poly.pdbx_seq_one_letter_code
_entity_poly.pdbx_strand_id
1 'polypeptide(L)'
;MNQPMSFMWDQNAAELAKKAGSSGGISETGAYEGVITSAIYSFGKDGSQSQALELSLDCNGAKANYLRINYLGKDGAQTFGMGLVTALMWAAQIKQATAQQVNTENGPEWQCPALVGKKVGLMLQKVLYTKSDGSDGYKFEVRHVFQPGTRKTYAEYADNKPAETITALELSMKDKDDRIQGGQQSASAGRTQSAGNHNPYAVPDSRLQQAARQHAQQQAAPEFDDDIPF
;
A
#
# COMPACT_ATOMS: atom_id res chain seq x y z
N MET A 1 -44.11 -3.78 -34.71
CA MET A 1 -43.49 -2.51 -34.27
C MET A 1 -43.28 -2.61 -32.77
N ASN A 2 -42.05 -2.56 -32.28
CA ASN A 2 -41.79 -2.55 -30.84
C ASN A 2 -41.96 -1.12 -30.34
N GLN A 3 -42.96 -0.90 -29.47
CA GLN A 3 -43.11 0.37 -28.77
C GLN A 3 -42.13 0.44 -27.59
N PRO A 4 -41.56 1.62 -27.30
CA PRO A 4 -40.72 1.80 -26.12
C PRO A 4 -41.55 1.64 -24.84
N MET A 5 -40.91 1.12 -23.80
CA MET A 5 -41.53 0.98 -22.48
C MET A 5 -41.71 2.36 -21.83
N SER A 6 -42.86 2.59 -21.20
CA SER A 6 -43.12 3.75 -20.35
C SER A 6 -42.61 3.51 -18.93
N PHE A 7 -41.95 4.51 -18.33
CA PHE A 7 -41.52 4.45 -16.93
C PHE A 7 -42.60 5.06 -16.02
N MET A 8 -42.87 4.41 -14.88
CA MET A 8 -43.78 4.90 -13.84
C MET A 8 -43.05 4.94 -12.50
N TRP A 9 -43.34 5.97 -11.70
CA TRP A 9 -42.80 6.11 -10.34
C TRP A 9 -43.85 5.64 -9.32
N ASP A 10 -43.64 4.44 -8.78
CA ASP A 10 -44.44 3.84 -7.72
C ASP A 10 -43.54 3.20 -6.65
N GLN A 11 -44.14 2.51 -5.67
CA GLN A 11 -43.41 1.90 -4.57
C GLN A 11 -42.47 0.77 -5.00
N ASN A 12 -42.79 0.07 -6.10
CA ASN A 12 -41.93 -0.95 -6.71
C ASN A 12 -40.76 -0.29 -7.49
N ALA A 13 -41.02 0.80 -8.21
CA ALA A 13 -40.01 1.62 -8.85
C ALA A 13 -39.04 2.24 -7.84
N ALA A 14 -39.50 2.60 -6.64
CA ALA A 14 -38.64 3.04 -5.55
C ALA A 14 -37.70 1.93 -5.03
N GLU A 15 -38.16 0.68 -4.96
CA GLU A 15 -37.29 -0.46 -4.63
C GLU A 15 -36.31 -0.79 -5.75
N LEU A 16 -36.73 -0.71 -7.01
CA LEU A 16 -35.85 -0.86 -8.17
C LEU A 16 -34.80 0.26 -8.23
N ALA A 17 -35.17 1.50 -7.92
CA ALA A 17 -34.25 2.62 -7.81
C ALA A 17 -33.26 2.45 -6.64
N LYS A 18 -33.71 1.94 -5.49
CA LYS A 18 -32.83 1.56 -4.37
C LYS A 18 -31.85 0.47 -4.79
N LYS A 19 -32.29 -0.58 -5.47
CA LYS A 19 -31.42 -1.66 -5.96
C LYS A 19 -30.45 -1.17 -7.04
N ALA A 20 -30.87 -0.26 -7.91
CA ALA A 20 -30.01 0.38 -8.90
C ALA A 20 -28.95 1.31 -8.24
N GLY A 21 -29.26 1.88 -7.08
CA GLY A 21 -28.33 2.68 -6.26
C GLY A 21 -27.48 1.86 -5.28
N SER A 22 -27.93 0.66 -4.90
CA SER A 22 -27.16 -0.33 -4.15
C SER A 22 -26.10 -0.95 -5.04
N SER A 23 -25.04 -0.17 -5.27
CA SER A 23 -23.83 -0.63 -5.93
C SER A 23 -23.28 -1.87 -5.22
N GLY A 24 -22.77 -2.82 -6.01
CA GLY A 24 -21.98 -3.94 -5.49
C GLY A 24 -20.73 -3.46 -4.74
N GLY A 25 -19.88 -4.39 -4.30
CA GLY A 25 -18.59 -4.03 -3.72
C GLY A 25 -17.78 -3.12 -4.66
N ILE A 26 -16.94 -2.25 -4.09
CA ILE A 26 -15.99 -1.45 -4.86
C ILE A 26 -15.10 -2.40 -5.68
N SER A 27 -14.95 -2.15 -6.98
CA SER A 27 -14.20 -3.04 -7.90
C SER A 27 -13.04 -2.36 -8.64
N GLU A 28 -12.89 -1.04 -8.50
CA GLU A 28 -11.94 -0.23 -9.29
C GLU A 28 -10.94 0.51 -8.41
N THR A 29 -9.76 0.81 -8.96
CA THR A 29 -8.84 1.79 -8.37
C THR A 29 -9.48 3.17 -8.39
N GLY A 30 -9.39 3.92 -7.29
CA GLY A 30 -9.99 5.25 -7.20
C GLY A 30 -10.03 5.81 -5.80
N ALA A 31 -10.52 7.05 -5.69
CA ALA A 31 -10.74 7.69 -4.41
C ALA A 31 -12.19 7.52 -3.96
N TYR A 32 -12.38 7.07 -2.74
CA TYR A 32 -13.68 6.77 -2.17
C TYR A 32 -13.86 7.51 -0.85
N GLU A 33 -15.00 8.18 -0.71
CA GLU A 33 -15.45 8.70 0.57
C GLU A 33 -16.50 7.77 1.15
N GLY A 34 -16.37 7.43 2.42
CA GLY A 34 -17.30 6.51 3.06
C GLY A 34 -17.28 6.59 4.57
N VAL A 35 -18.21 5.86 5.17
CA VAL A 35 -18.31 5.66 6.61
C VAL A 35 -17.61 4.35 6.97
N ILE A 36 -16.72 4.39 7.94
CA ILE A 36 -16.07 3.20 8.48
C ILE A 36 -17.13 2.35 9.20
N THR A 37 -17.35 1.13 8.73
CA THR A 37 -18.31 0.17 9.30
C THR A 37 -17.64 -0.84 10.22
N SER A 38 -16.35 -1.08 10.05
CA SER A 38 -15.55 -1.95 10.92
C SER A 38 -14.10 -1.47 10.97
N ALA A 39 -13.46 -1.64 12.14
CA ALA A 39 -12.05 -1.36 12.36
C ALA A 39 -11.48 -2.36 13.38
N ILE A 40 -10.72 -3.33 12.89
CA ILE A 40 -10.24 -4.50 13.64
C ILE A 40 -8.71 -4.52 13.63
N TYR A 41 -8.10 -4.82 14.77
CA TYR A 41 -6.66 -5.05 14.86
C TYR A 41 -6.34 -6.50 14.50
N SER A 42 -5.39 -6.69 13.59
CA SER A 42 -4.84 -8.02 13.29
C SER A 42 -3.36 -8.10 13.64
N PHE A 43 -2.95 -9.26 14.14
CA PHE A 43 -1.62 -9.50 14.68
C PHE A 43 -0.90 -10.60 13.89
N GLY A 44 0.42 -10.50 13.82
CA GLY A 44 1.28 -11.54 13.27
C GLY A 44 1.20 -12.83 14.05
N LYS A 45 1.47 -13.95 13.38
CA LYS A 45 1.61 -15.27 13.99
C LYS A 45 3.09 -15.63 14.15
N ASP A 46 3.36 -16.69 14.92
CA ASP A 46 4.68 -17.35 14.97
C ASP A 46 5.85 -16.43 15.31
N GLY A 47 5.70 -15.63 16.37
CA GLY A 47 6.73 -14.70 16.84
C GLY A 47 6.88 -13.41 16.03
N SER A 48 6.02 -13.21 15.01
CA SER A 48 5.94 -11.93 14.29
C SER A 48 5.37 -10.84 15.19
N GLN A 49 6.02 -9.68 15.22
CA GLN A 49 5.52 -8.47 15.89
C GLN A 49 4.62 -7.62 14.98
N SER A 50 4.31 -8.11 13.77
CA SER A 50 3.52 -7.36 12.81
C SER A 50 2.13 -7.05 13.34
N GLN A 51 1.68 -5.82 13.11
CA GLN A 51 0.34 -5.39 13.44
C GLN A 51 -0.28 -4.64 12.28
N ALA A 52 -1.58 -4.82 12.10
CA ALA A 52 -2.35 -4.15 11.08
C ALA A 52 -3.71 -3.73 11.60
N LEU A 53 -4.26 -2.70 10.94
CA LEU A 53 -5.63 -2.27 11.10
C LEU A 53 -6.39 -2.69 9.84
N GLU A 54 -7.44 -3.48 10.01
CA GLU A 54 -8.34 -3.93 8.96
C GLU A 54 -9.64 -3.15 9.03
N LEU A 55 -9.93 -2.42 7.94
CA LEU A 55 -11.06 -1.50 7.85
C LEU A 55 -12.10 -2.04 6.87
N SER A 56 -13.36 -1.74 7.15
CA SER A 56 -14.43 -1.83 6.15
C SER A 56 -15.13 -0.48 6.03
N LEU A 57 -15.47 -0.10 4.81
CA LEU A 57 -16.12 1.17 4.46
C LEU A 57 -17.42 0.92 3.70
N ASP A 58 -18.42 1.73 4.01
CA ASP A 58 -19.61 1.94 3.19
C ASP A 58 -19.50 3.29 2.46
N CYS A 59 -19.44 3.23 1.14
CA CYS A 59 -19.32 4.37 0.25
C CYS A 59 -20.65 4.58 -0.49
N ASN A 60 -21.69 4.98 0.27
CA ASN A 60 -23.05 5.17 -0.22
C ASN A 60 -23.65 3.89 -0.82
N GLY A 61 -23.53 2.77 -0.10
CA GLY A 61 -24.00 1.46 -0.52
C GLY A 61 -22.92 0.58 -1.16
N ALA A 62 -21.89 1.17 -1.79
CA ALA A 62 -20.73 0.43 -2.28
C ALA A 62 -19.83 0.03 -1.11
N LYS A 63 -19.56 -1.27 -0.93
CA LYS A 63 -18.71 -1.74 0.19
C LYS A 63 -17.27 -1.96 -0.25
N ALA A 64 -16.33 -1.44 0.53
CA ALA A 64 -14.93 -1.89 0.50
C ALA A 64 -14.63 -2.59 1.84
N ASN A 65 -14.43 -3.90 1.77
CA ASN A 65 -14.18 -4.72 2.96
C ASN A 65 -12.71 -5.15 3.04
N TYR A 66 -12.23 -5.43 4.25
CA TYR A 66 -10.91 -6.00 4.50
C TYR A 66 -9.73 -5.14 3.98
N LEU A 67 -9.87 -3.82 4.07
CA LEU A 67 -8.81 -2.87 3.75
C LEU A 67 -7.74 -2.93 4.84
N ARG A 68 -6.63 -3.60 4.56
CA ARG A 68 -5.57 -3.85 5.53
C ARG A 68 -4.47 -2.81 5.44
N ILE A 69 -4.18 -2.16 6.58
CA ILE A 69 -3.06 -1.23 6.75
C ILE A 69 -2.11 -1.82 7.79
N ASN A 70 -1.02 -2.47 7.34
CA ASN A 70 0.03 -2.91 8.25
C ASN A 70 0.80 -1.69 8.75
N TYR A 71 0.88 -1.45 10.06
CA TYR A 71 1.59 -0.31 10.65
C TYR A 71 2.83 -0.72 11.46
N LEU A 72 2.95 -2.01 11.82
CA LEU A 72 4.21 -2.62 12.30
C LEU A 72 4.61 -3.81 11.41
N GLY A 73 5.89 -3.93 11.12
CA GLY A 73 6.51 -5.03 10.40
C GLY A 73 6.77 -6.26 11.30
N LYS A 74 7.28 -7.34 10.71
CA LYS A 74 7.55 -8.61 11.42
C LYS A 74 8.51 -8.44 12.60
N ASP A 75 9.47 -7.54 12.46
CA ASP A 75 10.49 -7.15 13.44
C ASP A 75 10.00 -6.09 14.45
N GLY A 76 8.78 -5.59 14.29
CA GLY A 76 8.22 -4.51 15.12
C GLY A 76 8.57 -3.11 14.63
N ALA A 77 9.30 -2.98 13.50
CA ALA A 77 9.60 -1.68 12.92
C ALA A 77 8.33 -1.02 12.35
N GLN A 78 8.24 0.30 12.46
CA GLN A 78 7.15 1.06 11.86
C GLN A 78 7.23 0.98 10.34
N THR A 79 6.07 0.78 9.71
CA THR A 79 5.94 0.81 8.25
C THR A 79 5.37 2.15 7.79
N PHE A 80 5.32 2.36 6.47
CA PHE A 80 4.54 3.45 5.88
C PHE A 80 3.08 3.50 6.37
N GLY A 81 2.49 2.34 6.70
CA GLY A 81 1.12 2.26 7.19
C GLY A 81 0.90 2.95 8.54
N MET A 82 1.95 3.18 9.34
CA MET A 82 1.83 4.02 10.54
C MET A 82 1.34 5.43 10.17
N GLY A 83 1.93 6.04 9.14
CA GLY A 83 1.51 7.34 8.63
C GLY A 83 0.07 7.33 8.09
N LEU A 84 -0.35 6.25 7.45
CA LEU A 84 -1.74 6.08 6.98
C LEU A 84 -2.73 5.99 8.15
N VAL A 85 -2.42 5.23 9.20
CA VAL A 85 -3.27 5.14 10.39
C VAL A 85 -3.37 6.50 11.09
N THR A 86 -2.26 7.24 11.21
CA THR A 86 -2.29 8.60 11.78
C THR A 86 -3.11 9.56 10.91
N ALA A 87 -2.94 9.53 9.60
CA ALA A 87 -3.74 10.33 8.67
C ALA A 87 -5.23 9.95 8.72
N LEU A 88 -5.55 8.68 8.94
CA LEU A 88 -6.92 8.19 9.17
C LEU A 88 -7.52 8.78 10.43
N MET A 89 -6.79 8.78 11.55
CA MET A 89 -7.25 9.42 12.79
C MET A 89 -7.50 10.92 12.57
N TRP A 90 -6.60 11.61 11.87
CA TRP A 90 -6.81 13.02 11.50
C TRP A 90 -8.05 13.21 10.64
N ALA A 91 -8.21 12.47 9.54
CA ALA A 91 -9.37 12.59 8.66
C ALA A 91 -10.69 12.29 9.37
N ALA A 92 -10.67 11.31 10.29
CA ALA A 92 -11.80 10.93 11.16
C ALA A 92 -12.02 11.89 12.36
N GLN A 93 -11.16 12.89 12.55
CA GLN A 93 -11.17 13.85 13.66
C GLN A 93 -11.08 13.18 15.04
N ILE A 94 -10.23 12.17 15.15
CA ILE A 94 -9.96 11.40 16.37
C ILE A 94 -8.62 11.83 16.93
N LYS A 95 -8.61 12.31 18.19
CA LYS A 95 -7.38 12.65 18.91
C LYS A 95 -6.74 11.44 19.58
N GLN A 96 -7.55 10.48 20.02
CA GLN A 96 -7.11 9.28 20.70
C GLN A 96 -8.03 8.12 20.33
N ALA A 97 -7.43 6.96 20.07
CA ALA A 97 -8.13 5.71 19.87
C ALA A 97 -7.57 4.68 20.85
N THR A 98 -8.47 3.94 21.51
CA THR A 98 -8.11 2.87 22.44
C THR A 98 -8.68 1.57 21.91
N ALA A 99 -7.84 0.54 21.85
CA ALA A 99 -8.27 -0.80 21.47
C ALA A 99 -9.20 -1.38 22.54
N GLN A 100 -10.26 -2.06 22.11
CA GLN A 100 -11.18 -2.77 23.00
C GLN A 100 -11.30 -4.21 22.54
N GLN A 101 -11.23 -5.15 23.49
CA GLN A 101 -11.48 -6.55 23.20
C GLN A 101 -12.98 -6.82 23.26
N VAL A 102 -13.52 -7.43 22.21
CA VAL A 102 -14.93 -7.78 22.07
C VAL A 102 -15.05 -9.28 21.81
N ASN A 103 -15.95 -9.96 22.52
CA ASN A 103 -16.24 -11.37 22.27
C ASN A 103 -17.20 -11.49 21.09
N THR A 104 -16.74 -12.10 19.99
CA THR A 104 -17.56 -12.43 18.82
C THR A 104 -17.88 -13.92 18.81
N GLU A 105 -18.79 -14.36 17.92
CA GLU A 105 -19.07 -15.78 17.71
C GLU A 105 -17.82 -16.59 17.31
N ASN A 106 -16.84 -15.92 16.69
CA ASN A 106 -15.56 -16.51 16.26
C ASN A 106 -14.45 -16.41 17.32
N GLY A 107 -14.77 -15.92 18.53
CA GLY A 107 -13.83 -15.70 19.62
C GLY A 107 -13.53 -14.21 19.89
N PRO A 108 -12.60 -13.92 20.81
CA PRO A 108 -12.25 -12.55 21.18
C PRO A 108 -11.48 -11.84 20.05
N GLU A 109 -11.90 -10.63 19.73
CA GLU A 109 -11.31 -9.77 18.70
C GLU A 109 -10.97 -8.40 19.28
N TRP A 110 -9.85 -7.80 18.85
CA TRP A 110 -9.50 -6.44 19.21
C TRP A 110 -10.04 -5.46 18.18
N GLN A 111 -10.87 -4.52 18.61
CA GLN A 111 -11.52 -3.54 17.75
C GLN A 111 -11.11 -2.11 18.12
N CYS A 112 -11.23 -1.20 17.15
CA CYS A 112 -11.04 0.23 17.33
C CYS A 112 -12.39 0.98 17.22
N PRO A 113 -13.21 1.00 18.28
CA PRO A 113 -14.56 1.56 18.21
C PRO A 113 -14.58 3.06 17.89
N ALA A 114 -13.51 3.80 18.22
CA ALA A 114 -13.40 5.23 17.93
C ALA A 114 -13.48 5.55 16.42
N LEU A 115 -13.08 4.61 15.55
CA LEU A 115 -13.11 4.77 14.10
C LEU A 115 -14.47 4.41 13.50
N VAL A 116 -15.25 3.53 14.13
CA VAL A 116 -16.53 3.07 13.59
C VAL A 116 -17.52 4.24 13.56
N GLY A 117 -18.25 4.37 12.45
CA GLY A 117 -19.19 5.46 12.19
C GLY A 117 -18.54 6.77 11.74
N LYS A 118 -17.20 6.86 11.67
CA LYS A 118 -16.52 8.05 11.17
C LYS A 118 -16.48 8.07 9.64
N LYS A 119 -16.66 9.26 9.07
CA LYS A 119 -16.51 9.50 7.64
C LYS A 119 -15.04 9.78 7.31
N VAL A 120 -14.50 9.12 6.28
CA VAL A 120 -13.12 9.28 5.82
C VAL A 120 -13.06 9.21 4.30
N GLY A 121 -11.98 9.73 3.72
CA GLY A 121 -11.63 9.58 2.32
C GLY A 121 -10.39 8.70 2.15
N LEU A 122 -10.45 7.69 1.29
CA LEU A 122 -9.34 6.78 0.98
C LEU A 122 -9.08 6.72 -0.51
N MET A 123 -7.80 6.83 -0.92
CA MET A 123 -7.36 6.44 -2.25
C MET A 123 -7.01 4.96 -2.23
N LEU A 124 -7.76 4.15 -2.99
CA LEU A 124 -7.62 2.70 -3.06
C LEU A 124 -6.98 2.31 -4.38
N GLN A 125 -5.97 1.44 -4.32
CA GLN A 125 -5.41 0.78 -5.50
C GLN A 125 -5.81 -0.68 -5.50
N LYS A 126 -6.44 -1.13 -6.59
CA LYS A 126 -6.70 -2.54 -6.83
C LYS A 126 -5.40 -3.25 -7.14
N VAL A 127 -5.15 -4.34 -6.44
CA VAL A 127 -3.98 -5.20 -6.64
C VAL A 127 -4.47 -6.59 -7.02
N LEU A 128 -4.20 -7.01 -8.24
CA LEU A 128 -4.43 -8.37 -8.71
C LEU A 128 -3.32 -9.27 -8.16
N TYR A 129 -3.67 -10.44 -7.64
CA TYR A 129 -2.69 -11.38 -7.09
C TYR A 129 -3.11 -12.82 -7.37
N THR A 130 -2.12 -13.72 -7.42
CA THR A 130 -2.37 -15.17 -7.53
C THR A 130 -2.55 -15.73 -6.13
N LYS A 131 -3.68 -16.39 -5.89
CA LYS A 131 -3.99 -17.08 -4.63
C LYS A 131 -3.17 -18.37 -4.49
N SER A 132 -3.18 -18.96 -3.30
CA SER A 132 -2.50 -20.22 -3.02
C SER A 132 -3.04 -21.41 -3.82
N ASP A 133 -4.29 -21.35 -4.28
CA ASP A 133 -4.90 -22.37 -5.14
C ASP A 133 -4.56 -22.17 -6.64
N GLY A 134 -3.74 -21.19 -6.97
CA GLY A 134 -3.35 -20.84 -8.34
C GLY A 134 -4.39 -20.00 -9.09
N SER A 135 -5.55 -19.73 -8.51
CA SER A 135 -6.54 -18.82 -9.10
C SER A 135 -6.16 -17.36 -8.87
N ASP A 136 -6.68 -16.47 -9.73
CA ASP A 136 -6.50 -15.03 -9.54
C ASP A 136 -7.52 -14.46 -8.55
N GLY A 137 -7.07 -13.48 -7.78
CA GLY A 137 -7.90 -12.65 -6.93
C GLY A 137 -7.48 -11.19 -7.04
N TYR A 138 -8.21 -10.34 -6.32
CA TYR A 138 -7.78 -8.97 -6.10
C TYR A 138 -8.02 -8.56 -4.65
N LYS A 139 -7.25 -7.56 -4.22
CA LYS A 139 -7.39 -6.86 -2.94
C LYS A 139 -7.27 -5.37 -3.20
N PHE A 140 -7.62 -4.55 -2.21
CA PHE A 140 -7.32 -3.13 -2.24
C PHE A 140 -6.21 -2.78 -1.27
N GLU A 141 -5.30 -1.92 -1.71
CA GLU A 141 -4.33 -1.27 -0.86
C GLU A 141 -4.71 0.19 -0.66
N VAL A 142 -4.70 0.64 0.60
CA VAL A 142 -4.88 2.06 0.92
C VAL A 142 -3.59 2.78 0.57
N ARG A 143 -3.64 3.66 -0.43
CA ARG A 143 -2.48 4.43 -0.89
C ARG A 143 -2.37 5.76 -0.19
N HIS A 144 -3.50 6.44 0.01
CA HIS A 144 -3.57 7.72 0.71
C HIS A 144 -4.86 7.83 1.51
N VAL A 145 -4.82 8.69 2.52
CA VAL A 145 -5.98 9.13 3.29
C VAL A 145 -6.17 10.62 3.06
N PHE A 146 -7.42 11.05 2.90
CA PHE A 146 -7.79 12.44 2.74
C PHE A 146 -9.05 12.79 3.56
N GLN A 147 -9.23 14.07 3.82
CA GLN A 147 -10.40 14.58 4.52
C GLN A 147 -11.62 14.57 3.58
N PRO A 148 -12.74 13.94 3.98
CA PRO A 148 -13.94 13.89 3.14
C PRO A 148 -14.49 15.30 2.88
N GLY A 149 -15.03 15.52 1.68
CA GLY A 149 -15.55 16.81 1.23
C GLY A 149 -14.48 17.75 0.68
N THR A 150 -13.41 18.03 1.43
CA THR A 150 -12.32 18.91 0.95
C THR A 150 -11.31 18.19 0.06
N ARG A 151 -11.22 16.86 0.17
CA ARG A 151 -10.26 16.00 -0.52
C ARG A 151 -8.79 16.31 -0.26
N LYS A 152 -8.48 17.14 0.74
CA LYS A 152 -7.10 17.44 1.13
C LYS A 152 -6.51 16.27 1.90
N THR A 153 -5.28 15.92 1.54
CA THR A 153 -4.41 15.13 2.41
C THR A 153 -3.95 15.96 3.61
N TYR A 154 -3.40 15.31 4.65
CA TYR A 154 -2.86 16.06 5.80
C TYR A 154 -1.74 17.03 5.39
N ALA A 155 -0.86 16.62 4.46
CA ALA A 155 0.24 17.46 3.98
C ALA A 155 -0.29 18.73 3.29
N GLU A 156 -1.30 18.61 2.42
CA GLU A 156 -1.91 19.77 1.77
C GLU A 156 -2.65 20.67 2.76
N TYR A 157 -3.30 20.09 3.77
CA TYR A 157 -3.91 20.85 4.85
C TYR A 157 -2.86 21.63 5.66
N ALA A 158 -1.78 20.97 6.09
CA ALA A 158 -0.72 21.56 6.90
C ALA A 158 0.02 22.69 6.18
N ASP A 159 0.25 22.52 4.88
CA ASP A 159 0.92 23.51 4.03
C ASP A 159 -0.05 24.56 3.45
N ASN A 160 -1.34 24.50 3.78
CA ASN A 160 -2.41 25.32 3.20
C ASN A 160 -2.45 25.30 1.65
N LYS A 161 -2.16 24.14 1.05
CA LYS A 161 -2.21 23.90 -0.39
C LYS A 161 -3.62 23.50 -0.85
N PRO A 162 -3.96 23.69 -2.13
CA PRO A 162 -5.18 23.11 -2.72
C PRO A 162 -5.14 21.57 -2.69
N ALA A 163 -6.29 20.93 -2.87
CA ALA A 163 -6.40 19.48 -2.96
C ALA A 163 -6.05 19.02 -4.38
N GLU A 164 -4.81 18.62 -4.62
CA GLU A 164 -4.31 18.24 -5.95
C GLU A 164 -3.84 16.78 -5.99
N THR A 165 -3.32 16.28 -4.86
CA THR A 165 -2.70 14.96 -4.76
C THR A 165 -3.69 13.85 -5.12
N ILE A 166 -4.88 13.86 -4.53
CA ILE A 166 -5.88 12.81 -4.79
C ILE A 166 -6.34 12.86 -6.24
N THR A 167 -6.57 14.05 -6.79
CA THR A 167 -6.96 14.21 -8.20
C THR A 167 -5.87 13.73 -9.16
N ALA A 168 -4.61 14.05 -8.90
CA ALA A 168 -3.48 13.57 -9.71
C ALA A 168 -3.36 12.04 -9.64
N LEU A 169 -3.59 11.44 -8.48
CA LEU A 169 -3.58 9.99 -8.30
C LEU A 169 -4.76 9.31 -9.01
N GLU A 170 -5.97 9.86 -8.97
CA GLU A 170 -7.10 9.30 -9.73
C GLU A 170 -6.84 9.27 -11.24
N LEU A 171 -6.14 10.26 -11.78
CA LEU A 171 -5.79 10.31 -13.21
C LEU A 171 -4.68 9.33 -13.58
N SER A 172 -3.68 9.17 -12.72
CA SER A 172 -2.45 8.45 -13.04
C SER A 172 -2.41 7.01 -12.53
N MET A 173 -3.04 6.73 -11.39
CA MET A 173 -2.94 5.44 -10.71
C MET A 173 -3.70 4.36 -11.48
N LYS A 174 -2.99 3.26 -11.76
CA LYS A 174 -3.54 2.06 -12.39
C LYS A 174 -3.58 0.92 -11.40
N ASP A 175 -4.37 -0.08 -11.73
CA ASP A 175 -4.35 -1.36 -11.03
C ASP A 175 -2.92 -1.92 -11.03
N LYS A 176 -2.53 -2.52 -9.91
CA LYS A 176 -1.25 -3.20 -9.76
C LYS A 176 -1.45 -4.69 -10.07
N ASP A 177 -0.54 -5.27 -10.83
CA ASP A 177 -0.55 -6.70 -11.12
C ASP A 177 0.61 -7.41 -10.42
N ASP A 178 0.30 -8.09 -9.31
CA ASP A 178 1.23 -8.92 -8.53
C ASP A 178 0.99 -10.42 -8.82
N ARG A 179 0.26 -10.78 -9.88
CA ARG A 179 0.05 -12.18 -10.25
C ARG A 179 1.36 -12.82 -10.71
N ILE A 180 1.54 -14.07 -10.33
CA ILE A 180 2.70 -14.85 -10.77
C ILE A 180 2.38 -15.36 -12.19
N GLN A 181 2.96 -14.71 -13.20
CA GLN A 181 2.88 -15.22 -14.57
C GLN A 181 3.64 -16.54 -14.66
N GLY A 182 2.98 -17.58 -15.18
CA GLY A 182 3.54 -18.92 -15.26
C GLY A 182 4.92 -18.94 -15.94
N GLY A 183 5.92 -19.44 -15.22
CA GLY A 183 7.12 -20.01 -15.85
C GLY A 183 8.41 -19.20 -15.86
N GLN A 184 8.57 -18.15 -15.04
CA GLN A 184 9.92 -17.69 -14.69
C GLN A 184 10.18 -17.90 -13.20
N GLN A 185 10.37 -19.17 -12.85
CA GLN A 185 11.39 -19.49 -11.85
C GLN A 185 12.69 -18.89 -12.37
N SER A 186 13.10 -17.74 -11.83
CA SER A 186 14.50 -17.37 -11.83
C SER A 186 15.24 -18.44 -11.04
N ALA A 187 15.59 -19.51 -11.75
CA ALA A 187 16.55 -20.49 -11.30
C ALA A 187 17.84 -19.71 -11.04
N SER A 188 18.12 -19.45 -9.77
CA SER A 188 19.43 -19.06 -9.32
C SER A 188 20.37 -20.22 -9.64
N ALA A 189 20.99 -20.14 -10.80
CA ALA A 189 22.05 -21.04 -11.21
C ALA A 189 23.09 -21.09 -10.08
N GLY A 190 23.29 -22.29 -9.55
CA GLY A 190 24.28 -22.55 -8.52
C GLY A 190 25.66 -22.08 -8.96
N ARG A 191 26.25 -21.19 -8.17
CA ARG A 191 27.69 -21.03 -8.09
C ARG A 191 28.11 -21.49 -6.70
N THR A 192 28.57 -22.73 -6.64
CA THR A 192 29.54 -23.17 -5.65
C THR A 192 30.73 -22.22 -5.65
N GLN A 193 30.99 -21.56 -4.51
CA GLN A 193 32.33 -21.07 -4.19
C GLN A 193 32.50 -20.81 -2.69
N SER A 194 33.37 -21.65 -2.13
CA SER A 194 34.40 -21.38 -1.13
C SER A 194 34.03 -20.60 0.14
N ALA A 195 34.18 -21.30 1.27
CA ALA A 195 34.29 -20.75 2.60
C ALA A 195 35.36 -19.64 2.66
N GLY A 196 34.94 -18.45 3.08
CA GLY A 196 35.78 -17.30 3.38
C GLY A 196 35.07 -16.45 4.41
N ASN A 197 35.66 -16.37 5.60
CA ASN A 197 35.17 -15.67 6.79
C ASN A 197 34.88 -14.18 6.46
N HIS A 198 33.61 -13.75 6.47
CA HIS A 198 33.24 -12.36 6.16
C HIS A 198 32.70 -11.63 7.39
N ASN A 199 33.37 -10.55 7.77
CA ASN A 199 33.07 -9.69 8.90
C ASN A 199 32.03 -8.62 8.46
N PRO A 200 30.85 -8.50 9.10
CA PRO A 200 29.72 -7.71 8.59
C PRO A 200 29.84 -6.18 8.79
N TYR A 201 31.01 -5.67 9.19
CA TYR A 201 31.25 -4.24 9.45
C TYR A 201 32.22 -3.57 8.47
N ALA A 202 32.60 -4.23 7.37
CA ALA A 202 33.43 -3.61 6.36
C ALA A 202 32.60 -2.67 5.46
N VAL A 203 32.90 -1.37 5.55
CA VAL A 203 32.30 -0.34 4.69
C VAL A 203 32.85 -0.53 3.26
N PRO A 204 32.01 -0.60 2.21
CA PRO A 204 32.50 -0.75 0.84
C PRO A 204 33.26 0.51 0.38
N ASP A 205 34.46 0.33 -0.17
CA ASP A 205 35.24 1.41 -0.78
C ASP A 205 34.44 2.09 -1.91
N SER A 206 34.42 3.43 -1.90
CA SER A 206 33.75 4.23 -2.92
C SER A 206 34.40 4.05 -4.29
N ARG A 207 33.58 3.95 -5.35
CA ARG A 207 34.03 3.80 -6.75
C ARG A 207 35.02 4.89 -7.20
N LEU A 208 34.97 6.07 -6.58
CA LEU A 208 35.90 7.17 -6.85
C LEU A 208 37.34 6.82 -6.40
N GLN A 209 37.48 6.05 -5.33
CA GLN A 209 38.76 5.67 -4.74
C GLN A 209 39.43 4.51 -5.52
N GLN A 210 38.61 3.66 -6.15
CA GLN A 210 39.10 2.65 -7.09
C GLN A 210 39.66 3.28 -8.38
N ALA A 211 39.01 4.32 -8.91
CA ALA A 211 39.48 5.00 -10.12
C ALA A 211 40.81 5.76 -9.89
N ALA A 212 41.02 6.36 -8.72
CA ALA A 212 42.26 7.07 -8.39
C ALA A 212 43.50 6.14 -8.32
N ARG A 213 43.30 4.87 -7.91
CA ARG A 213 44.39 3.89 -7.85
C ARG A 213 44.83 3.38 -9.23
N GLN A 214 43.91 3.31 -10.19
CA GLN A 214 44.25 2.91 -11.57
C GLN A 214 45.08 3.98 -12.29
N HIS A 215 44.85 5.26 -12.00
CA HIS A 215 45.65 6.36 -12.58
C HIS A 215 47.08 6.47 -12.00
N ALA A 216 47.32 6.01 -10.76
CA ALA A 216 48.65 6.06 -10.14
C ALA A 216 49.61 4.95 -10.63
N GLN A 217 49.11 3.93 -11.32
CA GLN A 217 49.94 2.84 -11.87
C GLN A 217 50.39 3.05 -13.33
N GLN A 218 50.00 4.15 -13.99
CA GLN A 218 50.34 4.42 -15.40
C GLN A 218 51.35 5.55 -15.62
N GLN A 219 52.01 6.06 -14.57
CA GLN A 219 53.14 6.97 -14.70
C GLN A 219 54.41 6.36 -14.09
N ALA A 220 54.92 5.31 -14.73
CA ALA A 220 56.35 5.00 -14.68
C ALA A 220 56.99 5.74 -15.87
N ALA A 221 57.81 6.74 -15.58
CA ALA A 221 58.59 7.47 -16.57
C ALA A 221 59.56 6.51 -17.30
N PRO A 222 59.79 6.67 -18.61
CA PRO A 222 60.87 5.95 -19.29
C PRO A 222 62.23 6.50 -18.82
N GLU A 223 63.06 5.64 -18.22
CA GLU A 223 64.47 5.91 -17.99
C GLU A 223 65.19 5.97 -19.35
N PHE A 224 65.76 7.12 -19.67
CA PHE A 224 66.72 7.29 -20.75
C PHE A 224 68.06 6.71 -20.27
N ASP A 225 68.46 5.57 -20.83
CA ASP A 225 69.78 4.97 -20.60
C ASP A 225 70.73 5.42 -21.74
N ASP A 226 71.79 6.11 -21.32
CA ASP A 226 72.77 6.85 -22.12
C ASP A 226 73.99 5.95 -22.38
N ASP A 227 73.88 4.99 -23.32
CA ASP A 227 75.00 4.12 -23.70
C ASP A 227 75.20 4.07 -25.23
N ILE A 228 75.86 5.12 -25.75
CA ILE A 228 76.39 5.21 -27.12
C ILE A 228 77.92 4.94 -27.06
N PRO A 229 78.43 3.82 -27.58
CA PRO A 229 79.87 3.66 -27.78
C PRO A 229 80.32 4.30 -29.12
N PHE A 230 81.47 4.98 -29.08
CA PHE A 230 82.24 5.40 -30.26
C PHE A 230 82.84 4.21 -31.01
#